data_AF-A0A345YJM8-F1
#
_entry.id   AF-A0A345YJM8-F1
#
_cell.length_a   1.000
_cell.length_b   1.000
_cell.length_c   1.000
_cell.angle_alpha   90.00
_cell.angle_beta   90.00
_cell.angle_gamma   90.00
#
_symmetry.space_group_name_H-M   'P 1'
#
loop_
_entity.id
_entity.type
_entity.pdbx_description
1 polymer ?
#
loop_
_entity_poly.entity_id
_entity_poly.type
_entity_poly.pdbx_seq_one_letter_code
_entity_poly.pdbx_strand_id
1 'polypeptide(L)'
;MSGIEFNRLSPEARAQVIYSQAKSEINDKLWEAAIGGSRDDDDHKKGMDPFGRQSSLAGMLPSLGRPASPAGMFHGPHIPVAGMCDTPSVIPAIQPQAPIAPADDIDAKVGGLGPNAIHAPALERAAQRSGIPSPALAAIVDAEAAKRPDGAWNPHSRNPRSSAAGLGQFLSGTWVDMAERPGTWLNEHAQSKGWLNAKGEVTRANRSALLSLRYDPEASINTTADYARGNIDHLRRSGIRVGDTPSEFARAAYLGHHLGPGDAVRFLGGGLSPSRAETLLKAQIGSRKATNQIQSTGCAATAHRKWLNGYISSHIQPDKFSESTRAA
;
A
#
# COMPACT_ATOMS: atom_id res chain seq x y z
N MET A 1 8.67 -9.10 23.21
CA MET A 1 8.19 -10.27 23.98
C MET A 1 8.95 -10.33 25.29
N SER A 2 8.25 -10.46 26.42
CA SER A 2 8.90 -10.86 27.67
C SER A 2 9.39 -12.31 27.53
N GLY A 3 10.44 -12.71 28.24
CA GLY A 3 11.00 -14.07 28.16
C GLY A 3 9.99 -15.18 28.51
N ILE A 4 8.91 -14.83 29.20
CA ILE A 4 7.84 -15.76 29.62
C ILE A 4 6.90 -16.09 28.44
N GLU A 5 6.62 -15.15 27.53
CA GLU A 5 5.74 -15.39 26.38
C GLU A 5 6.42 -16.20 25.26
N PHE A 6 7.73 -16.04 25.09
CA PHE A 6 8.50 -16.82 24.12
C PHE A 6 8.50 -18.32 24.44
N ASN A 7 8.51 -18.68 25.73
CA ASN A 7 8.49 -20.07 26.17
C ASN A 7 7.12 -20.76 25.99
N ARG A 8 6.04 -20.01 25.72
CA ARG A 8 4.69 -20.55 25.51
C ARG A 8 4.37 -20.85 24.04
N LEU A 9 5.23 -20.45 23.12
CA LEU A 9 5.11 -20.77 21.70
C LEU A 9 5.50 -22.24 21.43
N SER A 10 4.90 -22.84 20.39
CA SER A 10 5.35 -24.15 19.92
C SER A 10 6.82 -24.09 19.44
N PRO A 11 7.58 -25.19 19.48
CA PRO A 11 8.96 -25.21 19.00
C PRO A 11 9.13 -24.65 17.59
N GLU A 12 8.18 -24.93 16.69
CA GLU A 12 8.16 -24.43 15.31
C GLU A 12 7.91 -22.92 15.27
N ALA A 13 6.96 -22.41 16.05
CA ALA A 13 6.68 -20.98 16.15
C ALA A 13 7.87 -20.21 16.75
N ARG A 14 8.58 -20.80 17.73
CA ARG A 14 9.82 -20.25 18.29
C ARG A 14 10.94 -20.22 17.27
N ALA A 15 11.13 -21.32 16.53
CA ALA A 15 12.10 -21.40 15.46
C ALA A 15 11.81 -20.38 14.36
N GLN A 16 10.54 -20.16 14.02
CA GLN A 16 10.14 -19.15 13.04
C GLN A 16 10.37 -17.72 13.54
N VAL A 17 10.07 -17.41 14.82
CA VAL A 17 10.37 -16.10 15.41
C VAL A 17 11.87 -15.85 15.41
N ILE A 18 12.68 -16.80 15.90
CA ILE A 18 14.14 -16.71 15.89
C ILE A 18 14.66 -16.56 14.46
N TYR A 19 14.17 -17.38 13.53
CA TYR A 19 14.59 -17.33 12.13
C TYR A 19 14.21 -16.00 11.48
N SER A 20 13.02 -15.46 11.78
CA SER A 20 12.57 -14.17 11.26
C SER A 20 13.37 -13.00 11.82
N GLN A 21 13.72 -13.03 13.12
CA GLN A 21 14.58 -12.05 13.77
C GLN A 21 16.00 -12.11 13.22
N ALA A 22 16.62 -13.30 13.20
CA ALA A 22 17.95 -13.50 12.64
C ALA A 22 18.01 -13.10 11.15
N LYS A 23 16.96 -13.40 10.38
CA LYS A 23 16.87 -12.99 8.97
C LYS A 23 16.62 -11.49 8.81
N SER A 24 15.93 -10.84 9.75
CA SER A 24 15.79 -9.38 9.76
C SER A 24 17.13 -8.72 10.06
N GLU A 25 17.85 -9.19 11.07
CA GLU A 25 19.18 -8.68 11.46
C GLU A 25 20.23 -8.88 10.35
N ILE A 26 20.25 -10.04 9.70
CA ILE A 26 21.13 -10.32 8.56
C ILE A 26 20.79 -9.39 7.39
N ASN A 27 19.50 -9.19 7.09
CA ASN A 27 19.10 -8.28 6.02
C ASN A 27 19.36 -6.81 6.37
N ASP A 28 19.23 -6.41 7.63
CA ASP A 28 19.57 -5.05 8.08
C ASP A 28 21.07 -4.80 7.96
N LYS A 29 21.92 -5.78 8.31
CA LYS A 29 23.38 -5.72 8.07
C LYS A 29 23.73 -5.66 6.58
N LEU A 30 23.02 -6.40 5.73
CA LEU A 30 23.19 -6.35 4.28
C LEU A 30 22.71 -5.03 3.69
N TRP A 31 21.66 -4.42 4.25
CA TRP A 31 21.18 -3.09 3.87
C TRP A 31 22.11 -1.97 4.33
N GLU A 32 22.65 -2.03 5.55
CA GLU A 32 23.70 -1.10 6.01
C GLU A 32 24.97 -1.23 5.15
N ALA A 33 25.34 -2.44 4.72
CA ALA A 33 26.44 -2.66 3.80
C ALA A 33 26.15 -2.13 2.38
N ALA A 34 24.91 -2.25 1.88
CA ALA A 34 24.51 -1.81 0.55
C ALA A 34 24.31 -0.29 0.42
N ILE A 35 24.07 0.42 1.53
CA ILE A 35 23.95 1.90 1.56
C ILE A 35 25.34 2.58 1.62
N GLY A 36 26.41 1.80 1.78
CA GLY A 36 27.79 2.30 1.69
C GLY A 36 28.18 3.15 2.90
N GLY A 37 28.85 2.51 3.86
CA GLY A 37 29.87 3.24 4.62
C GLY A 37 30.94 3.68 3.63
N SER A 38 31.14 4.99 3.50
CA SER A 38 31.93 5.64 2.47
C SER A 38 33.19 4.88 2.06
N ARG A 39 33.22 4.38 0.82
CA ARG A 39 34.35 4.38 -0.12
C ARG A 39 33.96 3.71 -1.45
N ASP A 40 34.58 4.23 -2.50
CA ASP A 40 34.28 4.10 -3.93
C ASP A 40 34.36 2.68 -4.53
N ASP A 41 33.82 2.63 -5.75
CA ASP A 41 34.10 1.76 -6.91
C ASP A 41 33.14 0.59 -7.27
N ASP A 42 33.14 0.38 -8.59
CA ASP A 42 32.11 -0.09 -9.52
C ASP A 42 31.77 -1.60 -9.56
N ASP A 43 30.68 -1.86 -10.31
CA ASP A 43 30.47 -2.94 -11.30
C ASP A 43 29.54 -4.15 -11.00
N HIS A 44 28.34 -4.07 -11.62
CA HIS A 44 27.61 -5.08 -12.43
C HIS A 44 27.64 -6.62 -12.15
N LYS A 45 26.47 -7.25 -11.81
CA LYS A 45 25.60 -8.12 -12.70
C LYS A 45 24.65 -9.13 -11.98
N LYS A 46 23.37 -9.08 -12.43
CA LYS A 46 22.33 -10.11 -12.75
C LYS A 46 22.11 -11.41 -11.93
N GLY A 47 20.83 -11.63 -11.59
CA GLY A 47 20.16 -12.95 -11.49
C GLY A 47 18.63 -12.80 -11.66
N MET A 48 18.01 -13.59 -12.55
CA MET A 48 16.59 -13.58 -12.92
C MET A 48 16.00 -14.97 -12.66
N ASP A 49 14.83 -15.05 -12.02
CA ASP A 49 14.03 -16.27 -11.93
C ASP A 49 12.62 -16.07 -12.54
N PRO A 50 12.10 -17.04 -13.32
CA PRO A 50 10.79 -16.99 -13.94
C PRO A 50 9.72 -17.58 -13.00
N PHE A 51 8.50 -17.03 -13.04
CA PHE A 51 7.32 -17.45 -12.26
C PHE A 51 7.21 -16.90 -10.82
N GLY A 52 7.06 -15.58 -10.71
CA GLY A 52 6.50 -14.94 -9.52
C GLY A 52 5.46 -13.89 -9.91
N ARG A 53 4.18 -14.17 -9.67
CA ARG A 53 3.16 -13.10 -9.61
C ARG A 53 3.48 -12.23 -8.41
N GLN A 54 3.68 -10.92 -8.59
CA GLN A 54 3.02 -9.85 -7.82
C GLN A 54 3.63 -8.46 -8.10
N SER A 55 2.70 -7.52 -8.28
CA SER A 55 2.89 -6.08 -8.35
C SER A 55 3.29 -5.57 -6.97
N SER A 56 4.51 -5.06 -6.79
CA SER A 56 4.77 -4.15 -5.67
C SER A 56 5.96 -3.24 -5.97
N LEU A 57 5.88 -2.07 -5.34
CA LEU A 57 6.46 -0.82 -5.79
C LEU A 57 7.65 -0.43 -4.92
N ALA A 58 8.76 -1.14 -5.15
CA ALA A 58 10.07 -0.64 -4.72
C ALA A 58 10.50 0.67 -5.43
N GLY A 59 9.83 1.02 -6.54
CA GLY A 59 10.28 2.07 -7.46
C GLY A 59 9.50 3.40 -7.41
N MET A 60 8.76 3.71 -6.34
CA MET A 60 7.84 4.86 -6.32
C MET A 60 8.03 5.84 -5.17
N LEU A 61 9.28 6.13 -4.82
CA LEU A 61 9.61 7.29 -4.01
C LEU A 61 10.11 8.45 -4.91
N PRO A 62 9.35 9.53 -5.08
CA PRO A 62 9.93 10.85 -5.20
C PRO A 62 10.06 11.46 -3.80
N SER A 63 11.29 11.81 -3.45
CA SER A 63 11.65 12.63 -2.29
C SER A 63 10.80 13.90 -2.22
N LEU A 64 10.22 14.19 -1.06
CA LEU A 64 9.53 15.45 -0.76
C LEU A 64 10.59 16.56 -0.56
N GLY A 65 10.83 17.36 -1.60
CA GLY A 65 11.61 18.60 -1.54
C GLY A 65 10.71 19.84 -1.66
N ARG A 66 10.91 20.81 -0.77
CA ARG A 66 10.21 22.11 -0.62
C ARG A 66 10.20 22.99 -1.89
N PRO A 67 9.28 23.96 -2.01
CA PRO A 67 9.12 24.79 -3.20
C PRO A 67 10.17 25.91 -3.26
N ALA A 68 10.71 26.16 -4.45
CA ALA A 68 11.36 27.42 -4.80
C ALA A 68 10.55 28.10 -5.92
N SER A 69 10.14 29.35 -5.66
CA SER A 69 9.44 30.25 -6.60
C SER A 69 10.41 30.83 -7.67
N PRO A 70 9.89 31.45 -8.75
CA PRO A 70 10.49 31.38 -10.08
C PRO A 70 11.27 32.64 -10.50
N ALA A 71 12.22 32.47 -11.42
CA ALA A 71 12.66 33.53 -12.34
C ALA A 71 13.42 32.93 -13.53
N GLY A 72 13.06 33.32 -14.76
CA GLY A 72 13.88 33.06 -15.96
C GLY A 72 13.08 32.75 -17.21
N MET A 73 12.68 33.78 -17.96
CA MET A 73 12.25 33.68 -19.36
C MET A 73 13.43 33.21 -20.23
N PHE A 74 13.24 32.18 -21.05
CA PHE A 74 14.00 32.00 -22.29
C PHE A 74 13.11 31.35 -23.36
N HIS A 75 12.99 32.04 -24.49
CA HIS A 75 12.35 31.55 -25.72
C HIS A 75 13.39 30.81 -26.57
N GLY A 76 13.08 29.59 -27.02
CA GLY A 76 13.88 28.77 -27.92
C GLY A 76 13.00 27.73 -28.64
N PRO A 77 13.37 27.27 -29.85
CA PRO A 77 12.42 26.89 -30.90
C PRO A 77 11.78 25.52 -30.69
N HIS A 78 10.55 25.40 -31.22
CA HIS A 78 9.68 24.24 -31.16
C HIS A 78 10.31 22.98 -31.75
N ILE A 79 10.48 21.95 -30.92
CA ILE A 79 10.70 20.55 -31.33
C ILE A 79 9.31 19.89 -31.42
N PRO A 80 9.00 19.10 -32.46
CA PRO A 80 7.69 18.49 -32.62
C PRO A 80 7.42 17.48 -31.49
N VAL A 81 6.33 17.70 -30.75
CA VAL A 81 5.87 16.82 -29.67
C VAL A 81 5.38 15.52 -30.28
N ALA A 82 6.06 14.42 -29.97
CA ALA A 82 5.63 13.08 -30.30
C ALA A 82 4.27 12.78 -29.64
N GLY A 83 3.27 12.46 -30.47
CA GLY A 83 2.04 11.75 -30.14
C GLY A 83 1.33 12.21 -28.86
N MET A 84 0.50 13.26 -28.97
CA MET A 84 -0.57 13.49 -28.00
C MET A 84 -1.35 12.17 -27.89
N CYS A 85 -1.45 11.60 -26.70
CA CYS A 85 -2.55 10.68 -26.43
C CYS A 85 -3.81 11.47 -26.78
N ASP A 86 -4.60 11.01 -27.76
CA ASP A 86 -5.88 11.63 -28.07
C ASP A 86 -6.62 11.78 -26.75
N THR A 87 -6.70 13.02 -26.28
CA THR A 87 -7.54 13.33 -25.14
C THR A 87 -8.95 13.21 -25.69
N PRO A 88 -9.81 12.31 -25.19
CA PRO A 88 -11.22 12.56 -25.35
C PRO A 88 -11.48 13.90 -24.65
N SER A 89 -11.60 14.96 -25.45
CA SER A 89 -12.07 16.28 -25.04
C SER A 89 -13.56 16.22 -24.75
N VAL A 90 -13.93 15.33 -23.84
CA VAL A 90 -15.21 15.25 -23.16
C VAL A 90 -14.87 14.52 -21.87
N ILE A 91 -14.89 15.21 -20.72
CA ILE A 91 -15.24 14.52 -19.49
C ILE A 91 -16.65 14.01 -19.80
N PRO A 92 -16.91 12.69 -19.97
CA PRO A 92 -18.29 12.27 -19.91
C PRO A 92 -18.72 12.69 -18.51
N ALA A 93 -19.69 13.62 -18.42
CA ALA A 93 -20.45 13.81 -17.19
C ALA A 93 -20.69 12.40 -16.66
N ILE A 94 -20.27 12.15 -15.41
CA ILE A 94 -20.37 10.86 -14.75
C ILE A 94 -21.70 10.26 -15.16
N GLN A 95 -21.68 9.32 -16.10
CA GLN A 95 -22.90 8.67 -16.52
C GLN A 95 -23.34 7.91 -15.27
N PRO A 96 -24.62 7.98 -14.87
CA PRO A 96 -25.11 7.17 -13.77
C PRO A 96 -24.66 5.74 -14.05
N GLN A 97 -23.82 5.23 -13.15
CA GLN A 97 -23.36 3.85 -13.24
C GLN A 97 -24.62 2.98 -13.29
N ALA A 98 -24.60 1.93 -14.12
CA ALA A 98 -25.60 0.88 -14.09
C ALA A 98 -25.83 0.43 -12.64
N PRO A 99 -27.05 0.00 -12.25
CA PRO A 99 -27.47 -0.10 -10.86
C PRO A 99 -26.38 -0.78 -10.04
N ILE A 100 -25.80 -0.01 -9.13
CA ILE A 100 -24.91 -0.53 -8.10
C ILE A 100 -25.73 -1.63 -7.42
N ALA A 101 -25.10 -2.78 -7.18
CA ALA A 101 -25.63 -3.78 -6.25
C ALA A 101 -26.13 -3.07 -4.98
N PRO A 102 -27.14 -3.59 -4.26
CA PRO A 102 -27.78 -2.86 -3.17
C PRO A 102 -26.73 -2.21 -2.27
N ALA A 103 -26.84 -0.89 -2.10
CA ALA A 103 -25.81 -0.04 -1.53
C ALA A 103 -25.20 -0.68 -0.28
N ASP A 104 -23.88 -0.93 -0.32
CA ASP A 104 -23.12 -1.47 0.79
C ASP A 104 -23.38 -0.61 2.04
N ASP A 105 -23.90 -1.24 3.09
CA ASP A 105 -24.17 -0.57 4.35
C ASP A 105 -22.84 -0.09 4.97
N ILE A 106 -22.77 1.19 5.30
CA ILE A 106 -21.60 1.81 5.94
C ILE A 106 -21.31 1.19 7.31
N ASP A 107 -22.35 0.65 7.96
CA ASP A 107 -22.29 -0.02 9.25
C ASP A 107 -22.10 -1.54 9.13
N ALA A 108 -21.87 -2.05 7.91
CA ALA A 108 -21.66 -3.48 7.68
C ALA A 108 -20.47 -4.00 8.50
N LYS A 109 -20.75 -4.99 9.34
CA LYS A 109 -19.73 -5.71 10.11
C LYS A 109 -18.93 -6.66 9.22
N VAL A 110 -17.69 -6.92 9.62
CA VAL A 110 -16.84 -7.84 8.89
C VAL A 110 -17.33 -9.28 9.05
N GLY A 111 -17.54 -9.96 7.93
CA GLY A 111 -17.94 -11.36 7.83
C GLY A 111 -17.15 -12.08 6.74
N GLY A 112 -17.51 -13.32 6.41
CA GLY A 112 -16.97 -14.01 5.23
C GLY A 112 -15.45 -14.27 5.22
N LEU A 113 -14.75 -14.07 6.34
CA LEU A 113 -13.28 -14.15 6.43
C LEU A 113 -12.71 -15.57 6.27
N GLY A 114 -13.53 -16.62 6.44
CA GLY A 114 -13.11 -18.02 6.36
C GLY A 114 -11.93 -18.31 7.30
N PRO A 115 -10.76 -18.79 6.80
CA PRO A 115 -9.58 -19.05 7.63
C PRO A 115 -9.00 -17.80 8.30
N ASN A 116 -9.41 -16.61 7.88
CA ASN A 116 -8.96 -15.32 8.42
C ASN A 116 -9.84 -14.80 9.57
N ALA A 117 -10.84 -15.59 10.02
CA ALA A 117 -11.78 -15.17 11.09
C ALA A 117 -11.09 -14.74 12.40
N ILE A 118 -9.88 -15.25 12.67
CA ILE A 118 -9.06 -14.83 13.81
C ILE A 118 -8.73 -13.33 13.81
N HIS A 119 -8.77 -12.67 12.65
CA HIS A 119 -8.49 -11.24 12.50
C HIS A 119 -9.71 -10.35 12.66
N ALA A 120 -10.93 -10.90 12.77
CA ALA A 120 -12.16 -10.11 12.88
C ALA A 120 -12.11 -9.07 14.02
N PRO A 121 -11.69 -9.41 15.26
CA PRO A 121 -11.65 -8.43 16.34
C PRO A 121 -10.66 -7.28 16.08
N ALA A 122 -9.53 -7.56 15.41
CA ALA A 122 -8.55 -6.52 15.07
C ALA A 122 -9.09 -5.59 13.97
N LEU A 123 -9.77 -6.15 12.97
CA LEU A 123 -10.43 -5.38 11.90
C LEU A 123 -11.52 -4.46 12.45
N GLU A 124 -12.35 -4.96 13.39
CA GLU A 124 -13.40 -4.17 14.03
C GLU A 124 -12.83 -3.04 14.89
N ARG A 125 -11.82 -3.30 15.72
CA ARG A 125 -11.16 -2.25 16.51
C ARG A 125 -10.50 -1.19 15.62
N ALA A 126 -9.83 -1.64 14.56
CA ALA A 126 -9.20 -0.72 13.61
C ALA A 126 -10.25 0.12 12.87
N ALA A 127 -11.40 -0.47 12.52
CA ALA A 127 -12.52 0.25 11.91
C ALA A 127 -13.08 1.32 12.85
N GLN A 128 -13.38 0.97 14.10
CA GLN A 128 -13.87 1.91 15.11
C GLN A 128 -12.94 3.12 15.31
N ARG A 129 -11.63 2.86 15.32
CA ARG A 129 -10.63 3.90 15.58
C ARG A 129 -10.39 4.82 14.37
N SER A 130 -10.40 4.26 13.17
CA SER A 130 -10.06 4.98 11.93
C SER A 130 -11.27 5.54 11.18
N GLY A 131 -12.47 5.02 11.45
CA GLY A 131 -13.68 5.29 10.68
C GLY A 131 -13.68 4.65 9.28
N ILE A 132 -12.79 3.69 9.01
CA ILE A 132 -12.80 2.90 7.77
C ILE A 132 -13.64 1.64 8.00
N PRO A 133 -14.66 1.34 7.17
CA PRO A 133 -15.50 0.15 7.37
C PRO A 133 -14.68 -1.14 7.45
N SER A 134 -15.00 -2.03 8.40
CA SER A 134 -14.22 -3.27 8.59
C SER A 134 -14.20 -4.20 7.35
N PRO A 135 -15.27 -4.31 6.53
CA PRO A 135 -15.18 -5.05 5.26
C PRO A 135 -14.22 -4.41 4.26
N ALA A 136 -14.11 -3.08 4.24
CA ALA A 136 -13.16 -2.37 3.40
C ALA A 136 -11.71 -2.66 3.83
N LEU A 137 -11.44 -2.66 5.14
CA LEU A 137 -10.13 -3.05 5.68
C LEU A 137 -9.77 -4.49 5.33
N ALA A 138 -10.72 -5.42 5.47
CA ALA A 138 -10.51 -6.82 5.10
C ALA A 138 -10.18 -6.98 3.62
N ALA A 139 -10.88 -6.26 2.73
CA ALA A 139 -10.59 -6.27 1.30
C ALA A 139 -9.19 -5.74 0.96
N ILE A 140 -8.74 -4.68 1.63
CA ILE A 140 -7.38 -4.15 1.44
C ILE A 140 -6.34 -5.17 1.91
N VAL A 141 -6.50 -5.72 3.11
CA VAL A 141 -5.57 -6.74 3.65
C VAL A 141 -5.55 -7.99 2.76
N ASP A 142 -6.70 -8.43 2.26
CA ASP A 142 -6.79 -9.58 1.37
C ASP A 142 -6.07 -9.38 0.03
N ALA A 143 -6.06 -8.15 -0.48
CA ALA A 143 -5.38 -7.79 -1.72
C ALA A 143 -3.86 -7.66 -1.53
N GLU A 144 -3.41 -7.20 -0.37
CA GLU A 144 -1.99 -6.96 -0.08
C GLU A 144 -1.27 -8.22 0.43
N ALA A 145 -1.92 -8.99 1.31
CA ALA A 145 -1.29 -10.12 1.96
C ALA A 145 -1.09 -11.29 1.00
N ALA A 146 0.13 -11.85 0.99
CA ALA A 146 0.31 -13.20 0.46
C ALA A 146 -0.58 -14.19 1.24
N LYS A 147 -1.10 -15.20 0.54
CA LYS A 147 -1.97 -16.23 1.11
C LYS A 147 -1.20 -17.55 1.26
N ARG A 148 -1.45 -18.25 2.37
CA ARG A 148 -1.03 -19.63 2.59
C ARG A 148 -1.92 -20.58 1.74
N PRO A 149 -1.53 -21.86 1.56
CA PRO A 149 -2.29 -22.81 0.75
C PRO A 149 -3.74 -23.02 1.21
N ASP A 150 -4.00 -22.84 2.50
CA ASP A 150 -5.32 -22.90 3.13
C ASP A 150 -6.17 -21.62 2.95
N GLY A 151 -5.62 -20.60 2.26
CA GLY A 151 -6.26 -19.30 2.07
C GLY A 151 -6.06 -18.31 3.23
N ALA A 152 -5.37 -18.71 4.31
CA ALA A 152 -5.07 -17.81 5.41
C ALA A 152 -4.06 -16.74 4.97
N TRP A 153 -4.26 -15.49 5.39
CA TRP A 153 -3.31 -14.41 5.18
C TRP A 153 -1.99 -14.75 5.88
N ASN A 154 -0.87 -14.43 5.23
CA ASN A 154 0.46 -14.70 5.74
C ASN A 154 1.03 -13.44 6.41
N PRO A 155 1.12 -13.38 7.75
CA PRO A 155 1.73 -12.23 8.44
C PRO A 155 3.20 -12.04 8.08
N HIS A 156 3.88 -13.09 7.62
CA HIS A 156 5.27 -13.06 7.16
C HIS A 156 5.38 -12.82 5.64
N SER A 157 4.33 -12.30 5.00
CA SER A 157 4.39 -11.84 3.62
C SER A 157 5.54 -10.84 3.44
N ARG A 158 6.36 -11.03 2.41
CA ARG A 158 7.48 -10.16 2.07
C ARG A 158 7.61 -10.02 0.58
N ASN A 159 7.95 -8.82 0.13
CA ASN A 159 8.38 -8.63 -1.25
C ASN A 159 9.90 -8.83 -1.39
N PRO A 160 10.38 -9.69 -2.31
CA PRO A 160 11.82 -9.90 -2.49
C PRO A 160 12.53 -8.72 -3.16
N ARG A 161 11.79 -7.77 -3.75
CA ARG A 161 12.33 -6.62 -4.50
C ARG A 161 12.21 -5.30 -3.75
N SER A 162 11.63 -5.28 -2.55
CA SER A 162 11.43 -4.06 -1.76
C SER A 162 11.49 -4.35 -0.26
N SER A 163 11.38 -3.30 0.55
CA SER A 163 11.25 -3.45 1.99
C SER A 163 9.84 -3.85 2.45
N ALA A 164 8.87 -3.97 1.55
CA ALA A 164 7.47 -4.27 1.85
C ALA A 164 7.32 -5.60 2.61
N ALA A 165 6.61 -5.55 3.75
CA ALA A 165 6.41 -6.70 4.61
C ALA A 165 5.07 -6.61 5.37
N GLY A 166 4.56 -7.77 5.79
CA GLY A 166 3.38 -7.86 6.63
C GLY A 166 2.07 -7.96 5.87
N LEU A 167 0.98 -8.01 6.62
CA LEU A 167 -0.38 -8.07 6.07
C LEU A 167 -0.75 -6.83 5.24
N GLY A 168 -0.15 -5.68 5.55
CA GLY A 168 -0.34 -4.44 4.81
C GLY A 168 0.80 -4.09 3.84
N GLN A 169 1.77 -5.00 3.63
CA GLN A 169 2.90 -4.80 2.70
C GLN A 169 3.64 -3.45 2.86
N PHE A 170 3.78 -2.95 4.10
CA PHE A 170 4.35 -1.63 4.36
C PHE A 170 5.84 -1.56 4.07
N LEU A 171 6.27 -0.51 3.37
CA LEU A 171 7.69 -0.14 3.23
C LEU A 171 8.27 0.32 4.58
N SER A 172 9.59 0.15 4.78
CA SER A 172 10.24 0.55 6.02
C SER A 172 10.09 2.05 6.31
N GLY A 173 10.19 2.90 5.28
CA GLY A 173 10.03 4.35 5.43
C GLY A 173 8.62 4.73 5.87
N THR A 174 7.61 4.27 5.12
CA THR A 174 6.20 4.50 5.46
C THR A 174 5.85 3.98 6.86
N TRP A 175 6.38 2.83 7.26
CA TRP A 175 6.15 2.30 8.61
C TRP A 175 6.72 3.20 9.71
N VAL A 176 7.93 3.73 9.51
CA VAL A 176 8.53 4.70 10.43
C VAL A 176 7.70 6.00 10.43
N ASP A 177 7.32 6.52 9.27
CA ASP A 177 6.49 7.72 9.17
C ASP A 177 5.15 7.56 9.92
N MET A 178 4.57 6.36 9.89
CA MET A 178 3.35 6.06 10.66
C MET A 178 3.63 6.06 12.16
N ALA A 179 4.76 5.51 12.61
CA ALA A 179 5.15 5.51 14.03
C ALA A 179 5.50 6.90 14.56
N GLU A 180 5.90 7.83 13.70
CA GLU A 180 6.25 9.21 14.08
C GLU A 180 5.05 10.15 13.98
N ARG A 181 3.96 9.73 13.31
CA ARG A 181 2.76 10.54 13.12
C ARG A 181 1.81 10.46 14.33
N PRO A 182 1.52 11.57 15.02
CA PRO A 182 0.57 11.58 16.13
C PRO A 182 -0.81 11.06 15.75
N GLY A 183 -1.43 10.30 16.66
CA GLY A 183 -2.78 9.75 16.52
C GLY A 183 -2.87 8.43 15.73
N THR A 184 -1.76 7.94 15.18
CA THR A 184 -1.73 6.58 14.63
C THR A 184 -1.53 5.57 15.76
N TRP A 185 -2.02 4.35 15.54
CA TRP A 185 -1.85 3.25 16.49
C TRP A 185 -0.38 2.95 16.71
N LEU A 186 0.42 2.99 15.64
CA LEU A 186 1.84 2.69 15.70
C LEU A 186 2.62 3.76 16.46
N ASN A 187 2.19 5.02 16.38
CA ASN A 187 2.74 6.11 17.19
C ASN A 187 2.39 5.95 18.67
N GLU A 188 1.14 5.66 19.00
CA GLU A 188 0.72 5.35 20.38
C GLU A 188 1.51 4.15 20.94
N HIS A 189 1.69 3.10 20.14
CA HIS A 189 2.51 1.95 20.51
C HIS A 189 3.96 2.37 20.76
N ALA A 190 4.59 3.11 19.84
CA ALA A 190 5.97 3.56 19.97
C ALA A 190 6.16 4.48 21.18
N GLN A 191 5.22 5.37 21.47
CA GLN A 191 5.21 6.21 22.67
C GLN A 191 5.16 5.34 23.95
N SER A 192 4.22 4.39 24.02
CA SER A 192 4.06 3.51 25.19
C SER A 192 5.31 2.68 25.49
N LYS A 193 6.16 2.44 24.48
CA LYS A 193 7.41 1.70 24.59
C LYS A 193 8.64 2.60 24.83
N GLY A 194 8.47 3.92 24.85
CA GLY A 194 9.59 4.86 24.92
C GLY A 194 10.50 4.82 23.69
N TRP A 195 9.94 4.53 22.51
CA TRP A 195 10.70 4.38 21.27
C TRP A 195 10.95 5.67 20.52
N LEU A 196 10.27 6.75 20.90
CA LEU A 196 10.38 8.07 20.27
C LEU A 196 11.30 8.99 21.09
N ASN A 197 12.07 9.83 20.40
CA ASN A 197 12.84 10.90 21.03
C ASN A 197 11.95 12.12 21.37
N ALA A 198 12.54 13.17 21.93
CA ALA A 198 11.83 14.40 22.30
C ALA A 198 11.18 15.14 21.10
N LYS A 199 11.58 14.83 19.86
CA LYS A 199 10.99 15.37 18.63
C LYS A 199 9.89 14.48 18.05
N GLY A 200 9.59 13.34 18.68
CA GLY A 200 8.63 12.35 18.16
C GLY A 200 9.21 11.41 17.11
N GLU A 201 10.52 11.41 16.88
CA GLU A 201 11.19 10.56 15.88
C GLU A 201 11.59 9.23 16.50
N VAL A 202 11.53 8.15 15.73
CA VAL A 202 11.93 6.80 16.18
C VAL A 202 13.43 6.76 16.43
N THR A 203 13.84 6.36 17.63
CA THR A 203 15.27 6.28 17.95
C THR A 203 15.96 5.16 17.17
N ARG A 204 17.24 5.35 16.84
CA ARG A 204 18.04 4.33 16.11
C ARG A 204 18.00 2.97 16.81
N ALA A 205 18.10 2.95 18.13
CA ALA A 205 18.10 1.72 18.92
C ALA A 205 16.78 0.92 18.81
N ASN A 206 15.65 1.61 18.60
CA ASN A 206 14.33 0.96 18.56
C ASN A 206 13.82 0.71 17.14
N ARG A 207 14.54 1.17 16.11
CA ARG A 207 14.12 1.07 14.71
C ARG A 207 13.86 -0.37 14.26
N SER A 208 14.73 -1.32 14.61
CA SER A 208 14.56 -2.72 14.20
C SER A 208 13.35 -3.38 14.89
N ALA A 209 13.15 -3.11 16.19
CA ALA A 209 11.99 -3.57 16.94
C ALA A 209 10.68 -3.03 16.35
N LEU A 210 10.65 -1.74 16.01
CA LEU A 210 9.52 -1.13 15.32
C LEU A 210 9.24 -1.79 13.97
N LEU A 211 10.26 -1.96 13.12
CA LEU A 211 10.10 -2.55 11.78
C LEU A 211 9.61 -4.00 11.83
N SER A 212 9.90 -4.73 12.90
CA SER A 212 9.45 -6.10 13.14
C SER A 212 7.95 -6.18 13.41
N LEU A 213 7.31 -5.11 13.90
CA LEU A 213 5.85 -5.06 14.09
C LEU A 213 5.07 -5.18 12.78
N ARG A 214 5.70 -5.03 11.60
CA ARG A 214 5.05 -5.36 10.32
C ARG A 214 4.63 -6.83 10.23
N TYR A 215 5.28 -7.72 10.97
CA TYR A 215 4.89 -9.13 10.99
C TYR A 215 3.83 -9.44 12.06
N ASP A 216 3.50 -8.46 12.90
CA ASP A 216 2.40 -8.57 13.85
C ASP A 216 1.07 -8.24 13.13
N PRO A 217 0.09 -9.17 13.14
CA PRO A 217 -1.18 -8.96 12.45
C PRO A 217 -1.96 -7.76 12.96
N GLU A 218 -1.99 -7.53 14.28
CA GLU A 218 -2.77 -6.46 14.89
C GLU A 218 -2.16 -5.08 14.56
N ALA A 219 -0.85 -4.94 14.70
CA ALA A 219 -0.13 -3.73 14.32
C ALA A 219 -0.29 -3.44 12.82
N SER A 220 -0.19 -4.47 11.97
CA SER A 220 -0.38 -4.32 10.52
C SER A 220 -1.80 -3.85 10.18
N ILE A 221 -2.83 -4.48 10.74
CA ILE A 221 -4.23 -4.13 10.47
C ILE A 221 -4.54 -2.70 10.93
N ASN A 222 -4.12 -2.33 12.14
CA ASN A 222 -4.33 -0.98 12.65
C ASN A 222 -3.59 0.07 11.82
N THR A 223 -2.35 -0.21 11.42
CA THR A 223 -1.57 0.72 10.59
C THR A 223 -2.16 0.84 9.17
N THR A 224 -2.69 -0.25 8.59
CA THR A 224 -3.44 -0.23 7.34
C THR A 224 -4.64 0.71 7.45
N ALA A 225 -5.40 0.64 8.54
CA ALA A 225 -6.57 1.48 8.77
C ALA A 225 -6.20 2.97 8.88
N ASP A 226 -5.12 3.29 9.60
CA ASP A 226 -4.65 4.67 9.75
C ASP A 226 -4.14 5.27 8.46
N TYR A 227 -3.41 4.46 7.71
CA TYR A 227 -2.88 4.89 6.43
C TYR A 227 -4.01 5.08 5.41
N ALA A 228 -5.01 4.19 5.41
CA ALA A 228 -6.23 4.34 4.62
C ALA A 228 -6.97 5.65 4.96
N ARG A 229 -7.20 5.93 6.25
CA ARG A 229 -7.81 7.18 6.73
C ARG A 229 -7.04 8.41 6.27
N GLY A 230 -5.73 8.44 6.52
CA GLY A 230 -4.87 9.55 6.11
C GLY A 230 -4.87 9.79 4.60
N ASN A 231 -4.90 8.72 3.79
CA ASN A 231 -5.00 8.82 2.34
C ASN A 231 -6.34 9.42 1.90
N ILE A 232 -7.45 8.97 2.49
CA ILE A 232 -8.78 9.52 2.17
C ILE A 232 -8.88 10.99 2.60
N ASP A 233 -8.30 11.37 3.74
CA ASP A 233 -8.25 12.78 4.17
C ASP A 233 -7.43 13.63 3.21
N HIS A 234 -6.33 13.10 2.69
CA HIS A 234 -5.52 13.78 1.69
C HIS A 234 -6.28 13.95 0.36
N LEU A 235 -7.02 12.92 -0.08
CA LEU A 235 -7.86 12.99 -1.27
C LEU A 235 -8.95 14.06 -1.12
N ARG A 236 -9.70 14.02 0.00
CA ARG A 236 -10.77 14.99 0.29
C ARG A 236 -10.24 16.42 0.35
N ARG A 237 -9.11 16.65 1.03
CA ARG A 237 -8.46 17.98 1.06
C ARG A 237 -7.96 18.46 -0.29
N SER A 238 -7.63 17.53 -1.19
CA SER A 238 -7.24 17.84 -2.58
C SER A 238 -8.44 18.03 -3.52
N GLY A 239 -9.66 18.11 -2.99
CA GLY A 239 -10.87 18.33 -3.78
C GLY A 239 -11.43 17.07 -4.46
N ILE A 240 -10.86 15.89 -4.19
CA ILE A 240 -11.39 14.63 -4.70
C ILE A 240 -12.57 14.19 -3.84
N ARG A 241 -13.74 13.99 -4.47
CA ARG A 241 -14.89 13.39 -3.79
C ARG A 241 -14.61 11.91 -3.56
N VAL A 242 -14.66 11.50 -2.31
CA VAL A 242 -14.67 10.09 -1.89
C VAL A 242 -16.01 9.88 -1.21
N GLY A 243 -16.84 9.04 -1.82
CA GLY A 243 -18.13 8.67 -1.24
C GLY A 243 -17.97 7.87 0.05
N ASP A 244 -19.09 7.43 0.60
CA ASP A 244 -19.15 6.93 1.96
C ASP A 244 -19.46 5.42 2.04
N THR A 245 -19.56 4.72 0.90
CA THR A 245 -19.76 3.26 0.89
C THR A 245 -18.46 2.50 1.17
N PRO A 246 -18.50 1.30 1.80
CA PRO A 246 -17.34 0.42 1.96
C PRO A 246 -16.52 0.22 0.67
N SER A 247 -17.18 0.04 -0.47
CA SER A 247 -16.54 -0.08 -1.78
C SER A 247 -15.77 1.18 -2.20
N GLU A 248 -16.34 2.38 -1.98
CA GLU A 248 -15.65 3.64 -2.27
C GLU A 248 -14.49 3.91 -1.31
N PHE A 249 -14.67 3.61 -0.03
CA PHE A 249 -13.60 3.65 0.97
C PHE A 249 -12.44 2.73 0.58
N ALA A 250 -12.73 1.46 0.29
CA ALA A 250 -11.71 0.47 -0.08
C ALA A 250 -10.97 0.89 -1.36
N ARG A 251 -11.69 1.37 -2.37
CA ARG A 251 -11.11 1.88 -3.62
C ARG A 251 -10.19 3.08 -3.37
N ALA A 252 -10.64 4.10 -2.65
CA ALA A 252 -9.87 5.31 -2.39
C ALA A 252 -8.63 5.02 -1.53
N ALA A 253 -8.79 4.20 -0.49
CA ALA A 253 -7.71 3.75 0.37
C ALA A 253 -6.66 2.95 -0.42
N TYR A 254 -7.09 1.97 -1.23
CA TYR A 254 -6.20 1.16 -2.04
C TYR A 254 -5.45 2.01 -3.08
N LEU A 255 -6.12 2.95 -3.75
CA LEU A 255 -5.47 3.86 -4.68
C LEU A 255 -4.41 4.73 -4.00
N GLY A 256 -4.73 5.29 -2.83
CA GLY A 256 -3.77 6.06 -2.03
C GLY A 256 -2.59 5.22 -1.58
N HIS A 257 -2.84 3.97 -1.16
CA HIS A 257 -1.80 3.05 -0.73
C HIS A 257 -0.88 2.64 -1.88
N HIS A 258 -1.47 2.22 -2.99
CA HIS A 258 -0.75 1.59 -4.09
C HIS A 258 -0.16 2.61 -5.08
N LEU A 259 -0.71 3.81 -5.24
CA LEU A 259 -0.11 4.85 -6.08
C LEU A 259 0.73 5.86 -5.29
N GLY A 260 0.52 5.94 -3.98
CA GLY A 260 0.88 7.09 -3.19
C GLY A 260 -0.14 8.23 -3.35
N PRO A 261 -0.22 9.14 -2.37
CA PRO A 261 -1.28 10.15 -2.28
C PRO A 261 -1.34 11.08 -3.49
N GLY A 262 -0.20 11.57 -3.98
CA GLY A 262 -0.16 12.51 -5.10
C GLY A 262 -0.62 11.91 -6.43
N ASP A 263 -0.22 10.68 -6.73
CA ASP A 263 -0.67 10.01 -7.97
C ASP A 263 -2.10 9.51 -7.85
N ALA A 264 -2.59 9.20 -6.65
CA ALA A 264 -4.01 8.93 -6.41
C ALA A 264 -4.89 10.16 -6.70
N VAL A 265 -4.49 11.36 -6.27
CA VAL A 265 -5.18 12.62 -6.62
C VAL A 265 -5.23 12.80 -8.13
N ARG A 266 -4.09 12.65 -8.82
CA ARG A 266 -4.03 12.76 -10.28
C ARG A 266 -4.93 11.73 -10.95
N PHE A 267 -4.84 10.47 -10.53
CA PHE A 267 -5.64 9.38 -11.08
C PHE A 267 -7.15 9.62 -10.94
N LEU A 268 -7.59 10.12 -9.78
CA LEU A 268 -9.01 10.37 -9.51
C LEU A 268 -9.52 11.69 -10.10
N GLY A 269 -8.68 12.72 -10.22
CA GLY A 269 -9.09 14.05 -10.68
C GLY A 269 -9.01 14.28 -12.20
N GLY A 270 -7.97 13.79 -12.87
CA GLY A 270 -7.75 14.12 -14.30
C GLY A 270 -6.89 13.13 -15.10
N GLY A 271 -6.32 12.12 -14.45
CA GLY A 271 -5.39 11.17 -15.04
C GLY A 271 -3.92 11.53 -14.81
N LEU A 272 -3.08 10.54 -15.07
CA LEU A 272 -1.62 10.65 -15.01
C LEU A 272 -1.10 11.04 -16.39
N SER A 273 0.05 11.73 -16.44
CA SER A 273 0.75 11.92 -17.71
C SER A 273 1.10 10.56 -18.33
N PRO A 274 1.18 10.45 -19.67
CA PRO A 274 1.53 9.18 -20.32
C PRO A 274 2.87 8.62 -19.85
N SER A 275 3.87 9.47 -19.67
CA SER A 275 5.20 9.07 -19.16
C SER A 275 5.12 8.49 -17.75
N ARG A 276 4.41 9.17 -16.84
CA ARG A 276 4.22 8.68 -15.47
C ARG A 276 3.45 7.37 -15.48
N ALA A 277 2.35 7.30 -16.22
CA ALA A 277 1.52 6.11 -16.34
C ALA A 277 2.29 4.90 -16.88
N GLU A 278 3.17 5.09 -17.86
CA GLU A 278 4.06 4.05 -18.37
C GLU A 278 5.01 3.54 -17.28
N THR A 279 5.67 4.46 -16.56
CA THR A 279 6.53 4.10 -15.42
C THR A 279 5.77 3.27 -14.40
N LEU A 280 4.56 3.71 -14.03
CA LEU A 280 3.75 2.99 -13.04
C LEU A 280 3.36 1.61 -13.53
N LEU A 281 2.82 1.51 -14.75
CA LEU A 281 2.36 0.25 -15.32
C LEU A 281 3.50 -0.77 -15.43
N LYS A 282 4.69 -0.35 -15.89
CA LYS A 282 5.87 -1.23 -15.95
C LYS A 282 6.27 -1.74 -14.57
N ALA A 283 6.26 -0.88 -13.56
CA ALA A 283 6.59 -1.28 -12.19
C ALA A 283 5.56 -2.28 -11.62
N GLN A 284 4.29 -2.13 -11.99
CA GLN A 284 3.19 -2.93 -11.46
C GLN A 284 3.07 -4.29 -12.16
N ILE A 285 3.09 -4.35 -13.49
CA ILE A 285 2.85 -5.60 -14.24
C ILE A 285 4.06 -6.13 -14.99
N GLY A 286 5.20 -5.45 -14.89
CA GLY A 286 6.43 -5.77 -15.61
C GLY A 286 6.42 -5.21 -17.04
N SER A 287 7.62 -4.90 -17.54
CA SER A 287 7.80 -4.18 -18.81
C SER A 287 7.10 -4.82 -20.00
N ARG A 288 7.20 -6.15 -20.16
CA ARG A 288 6.59 -6.86 -21.29
C ARG A 288 5.07 -6.74 -21.31
N LYS A 289 4.39 -6.94 -20.17
CA LYS A 289 2.93 -6.84 -20.12
C LYS A 289 2.47 -5.39 -20.30
N ALA A 290 3.22 -4.43 -19.75
CA ALA A 290 2.95 -3.02 -19.93
C ALA A 290 3.03 -2.62 -21.41
N THR A 291 4.09 -2.98 -22.12
CA THR A 291 4.23 -2.70 -23.57
C THR A 291 3.05 -3.23 -24.38
N ASN A 292 2.64 -4.48 -24.15
CA ASN A 292 1.49 -5.06 -24.87
C ASN A 292 0.19 -4.30 -24.58
N GLN A 293 -0.05 -3.88 -23.34
CA GLN A 293 -1.24 -3.09 -23.00
C GLN A 293 -1.20 -1.68 -23.59
N ILE A 294 -0.04 -1.04 -23.61
CA ILE A 294 0.15 0.28 -24.22
C ILE A 294 -0.13 0.19 -25.73
N GLN A 295 0.41 -0.82 -26.42
CA GLN A 295 0.16 -1.04 -27.85
C GLN A 295 -1.33 -1.28 -28.15
N SER A 296 -2.01 -2.12 -27.35
CA SER A 296 -3.43 -2.43 -27.56
C SER A 296 -4.40 -1.29 -27.22
N THR A 297 -3.99 -0.32 -26.40
CA THR A 297 -4.83 0.83 -26.01
C THR A 297 -4.43 2.14 -26.69
N GLY A 298 -3.29 2.17 -27.39
CA GLY A 298 -2.76 3.35 -28.07
C GLY A 298 -2.08 4.39 -27.17
N CYS A 299 -2.22 4.31 -25.83
CA CYS A 299 -1.60 5.26 -24.90
C CYS A 299 -1.39 4.67 -23.51
N ALA A 300 -0.26 5.01 -22.87
CA ALA A 300 0.07 4.53 -21.55
C ALA A 300 -0.87 4.99 -20.42
N ALA A 301 -1.41 6.21 -20.50
CA ALA A 301 -2.39 6.69 -19.53
C ALA A 301 -3.67 5.83 -19.56
N THR A 302 -4.18 5.51 -20.76
CA THR A 302 -5.35 4.65 -20.97
C THR A 302 -5.06 3.21 -20.54
N ALA A 303 -3.90 2.65 -20.90
CA ALA A 303 -3.46 1.32 -20.48
C ALA A 303 -3.45 1.19 -18.96
N HIS A 304 -2.77 2.12 -18.27
CA HIS A 304 -2.66 2.10 -16.81
C HIS A 304 -4.02 2.25 -16.14
N ARG A 305 -4.86 3.19 -16.59
CA ARG A 305 -6.20 3.39 -16.03
C ARG A 305 -7.10 2.16 -16.22
N LYS A 306 -7.11 1.58 -17.42
CA LYS A 306 -7.88 0.36 -17.72
C LYS A 306 -7.42 -0.80 -16.83
N TRP A 307 -6.11 -1.03 -16.75
CA TRP A 307 -5.55 -2.09 -15.93
C TRP A 307 -5.89 -1.92 -14.44
N LEU A 308 -5.61 -0.75 -13.87
CA LEU A 308 -5.77 -0.52 -12.43
C LEU A 308 -7.24 -0.58 -12.01
N ASN A 309 -8.14 -0.04 -12.82
CA ASN A 309 -9.58 -0.18 -12.55
C ASN A 309 -10.02 -1.64 -12.58
N GLY A 310 -9.59 -2.41 -13.59
CA GLY A 310 -9.90 -3.85 -13.66
C GLY A 310 -9.31 -4.65 -12.50
N TYR A 311 -8.10 -4.30 -12.05
CA TYR A 311 -7.49 -4.90 -10.87
C TYR A 311 -8.31 -4.62 -9.61
N ILE A 312 -8.66 -3.36 -9.36
CA ILE A 312 -9.47 -2.96 -8.20
C ILE A 312 -10.81 -3.68 -8.21
N SER A 313 -11.54 -3.67 -9.32
CA SER A 313 -12.84 -4.34 -9.42
C SER A 313 -12.80 -5.85 -9.16
N SER A 314 -11.65 -6.50 -9.38
CA SER A 314 -11.50 -7.95 -9.19
C SER A 314 -10.88 -8.35 -7.84
N HIS A 315 -10.17 -7.45 -7.18
CA HIS A 315 -9.41 -7.77 -5.95
C HIS A 315 -9.88 -6.99 -4.73
N ILE A 316 -10.47 -5.80 -4.92
CA ILE A 316 -10.98 -4.96 -3.84
C ILE A 316 -12.49 -5.11 -3.79
N GLN A 317 -12.95 -6.11 -3.03
CA GLN A 317 -14.36 -6.54 -2.98
C GLN A 317 -14.83 -6.64 -1.52
N PRO A 318 -15.19 -5.51 -0.88
CA PRO A 318 -15.66 -5.48 0.51
C PRO A 318 -16.88 -6.37 0.78
N ASP A 319 -17.76 -6.58 -0.21
CA ASP A 319 -18.98 -7.39 -0.06
C ASP A 319 -18.67 -8.84 0.31
N LYS A 320 -17.52 -9.37 -0.16
CA LYS A 320 -17.03 -10.71 0.23
C LYS A 320 -16.76 -10.81 1.73
N PHE A 321 -16.48 -9.69 2.35
CA PHE A 321 -16.11 -9.56 3.75
C PHE A 321 -17.18 -8.85 4.57
N SER A 322 -18.38 -8.70 4.04
CA SER A 322 -19.51 -8.15 4.77
C SER A 322 -20.32 -9.30 5.34
N GLU A 323 -20.75 -9.17 6.61
CA GLU A 323 -21.85 -9.99 7.11
C GLU A 323 -23.08 -9.63 6.27
N SER A 324 -23.35 -10.41 5.22
CA SER A 324 -24.68 -10.35 4.61
C SER A 324 -25.66 -10.59 5.74
N THR A 325 -26.62 -9.68 5.93
CA THR A 325 -27.85 -9.97 6.68
C THR A 325 -28.58 -11.13 5.98
N ARG A 326 -28.08 -12.36 6.12
CA ARG A 326 -28.83 -13.59 5.88
C ARG A 326 -29.70 -13.81 7.11
N ALA A 327 -30.60 -12.85 7.34
CA ALA A 327 -31.83 -13.10 8.04
C ALA A 327 -32.91 -13.20 6.95
N ALA A 328 -33.12 -14.44 6.50
CA ALA A 328 -34.39 -14.86 5.92
C ALA A 328 -35.02 -15.82 6.92
#